data_AF-A0A952NLY6-F1
#
_entry.id   AF-A0A952NLY6-F1
#
_cell.length_a   1.000
_cell.length_b   1.000
_cell.length_c   1.000
_cell.angle_alpha   90.00
_cell.angle_beta   90.00
_cell.angle_gamma   90.00
#
_symmetry.space_group_name_H-M   'P 1'
#
loop_
_entity.id
_entity.type
_entity.pdbx_description
1 polymer ?
#
loop_
_entity_poly.entity_id
_entity_poly.type
_entity_poly.pdbx_seq_one_letter_code
_entity_poly.pdbx_strand_id
1 'polypeptide(L)'
;MKQKWPSLKMCSLKAGKIIWRGKIQPTPISQEYEVEFRFRMNEAPVIKVLSPKLELAKGAEKLPHVYEGDHLCLYYPRFREWTSAKQVADTLVPWTCLWLFHYEIWVLTGEWHGGGKHPSVGRRNE
;
A
#
# COMPACT_ATOMS: atom_id res chain seq x y z
N MET A 1 -14.48 13.63 18.23
CA MET A 1 -13.96 13.25 16.89
C MET A 1 -14.35 11.79 16.63
N LYS A 2 -14.99 11.47 15.50
CA LYS A 2 -15.29 10.09 15.11
C LYS A 2 -14.08 9.51 14.36
N GLN A 3 -13.70 8.27 14.67
CA GLN A 3 -12.61 7.56 13.98
C GLN A 3 -13.08 7.16 12.57
N LYS A 4 -12.36 7.59 11.52
CA LYS A 4 -12.71 7.29 10.11
C LYS A 4 -12.48 5.82 9.74
N TRP A 5 -11.46 5.19 10.34
CA TRP A 5 -11.08 3.80 10.08
C TRP A 5 -10.99 3.03 11.41
N PRO A 6 -12.11 2.54 11.95
CA PRO A 6 -12.14 1.88 13.27
C PRO A 6 -11.39 0.55 13.30
N SER A 7 -11.23 -0.11 12.14
CA SER A 7 -10.44 -1.33 12.00
C SER A 7 -8.94 -1.10 12.13
N LEU A 8 -8.46 0.14 11.91
CA LEU A 8 -7.05 0.50 11.99
C LEU A 8 -6.69 0.90 13.42
N LYS A 9 -5.78 0.14 14.03
CA LYS A 9 -5.32 0.34 15.41
C LYS A 9 -3.82 0.59 15.44
N MET A 10 -3.39 1.45 16.36
CA MET A 10 -1.98 1.63 16.65
C MET A 10 -1.47 0.44 17.45
N CYS A 11 -0.46 -0.26 16.92
CA CYS A 11 0.13 -1.43 17.56
C CYS A 11 1.42 -1.08 18.31
N SER A 12 2.17 -0.06 17.87
CA SER A 12 3.44 0.31 18.49
C SER A 12 3.78 1.78 18.25
N LEU A 13 4.36 2.40 19.29
CA LEU A 13 4.98 3.71 19.28
C LEU A 13 6.29 3.62 20.07
N LYS A 14 7.44 3.53 19.38
CA LYS A 14 8.76 3.44 20.02
C LYS A 14 9.81 4.16 19.18
N ALA A 15 10.67 4.96 19.82
CA ALA A 15 11.86 5.57 19.20
C ALA A 15 11.60 6.26 17.84
N GLY A 16 10.53 7.07 17.74
CA GLY A 16 10.18 7.78 16.50
C GLY A 16 9.61 6.89 15.38
N LYS A 17 9.27 5.63 15.69
CA LYS A 17 8.59 4.68 14.81
C LYS A 17 7.16 4.46 15.29
N ILE A 18 6.21 4.57 14.36
CA ILE A 18 4.79 4.30 14.57
C ILE A 18 4.39 3.14 13.67
N ILE A 19 3.69 2.15 14.23
CA ILE A 19 3.13 1.04 13.47
C ILE A 19 1.63 0.98 13.72
N TRP A 20 0.87 1.10 12.64
CA TRP A 20 -0.58 0.88 12.63
C TRP A 20 -0.89 -0.38 11.84
N ARG A 21 -1.84 -1.17 12.33
CA ARG A 21 -2.36 -2.34 11.62
C ARG A 21 -3.86 -2.36 11.64
N GLY A 22 -4.45 -2.91 10.60
CA GLY A 22 -5.89 -3.03 10.52
C GLY A 22 -6.35 -3.75 9.28
N LYS A 23 -7.63 -4.05 9.29
CA LYS A 23 -8.33 -4.71 8.19
C LYS A 23 -8.85 -3.68 7.21
N ILE A 24 -8.61 -3.92 5.93
CA ILE A 24 -9.08 -3.13 4.80
C ILE A 24 -9.82 -4.05 3.85
N GLN A 25 -11.03 -3.67 3.48
CA GLN A 25 -11.83 -4.33 2.45
C GLN A 25 -12.16 -3.27 1.38
N PRO A 26 -11.55 -3.31 0.19
CA PRO A 26 -11.71 -2.26 -0.82
C PRO A 26 -13.16 -2.03 -1.26
N THR A 27 -13.91 -3.12 -1.43
CA THR A 27 -15.33 -3.12 -1.76
C THR A 27 -16.07 -4.17 -0.92
N PRO A 28 -17.41 -4.15 -0.82
CA PRO A 28 -18.16 -5.16 -0.05
C PRO A 28 -17.96 -6.61 -0.52
N ILE A 29 -17.56 -6.82 -1.78
CA ILE A 29 -17.32 -8.15 -2.36
C ILE A 29 -15.83 -8.53 -2.39
N SER A 30 -14.95 -7.56 -2.11
CA SER A 30 -13.51 -7.76 -2.09
C SER A 30 -13.09 -8.64 -0.92
N GLN A 31 -11.90 -9.23 -1.02
CA GLN A 31 -11.29 -9.92 0.11
C GLN A 31 -10.92 -8.91 1.20
N GLU A 32 -10.90 -9.38 2.46
CA GLU A 32 -10.37 -8.59 3.57
C GLU A 32 -8.86 -8.77 3.69
N TYR A 33 -8.14 -7.66 3.80
CA TYR A 33 -6.68 -7.62 3.91
C TYR A 33 -6.26 -7.04 5.25
N GLU A 34 -5.38 -7.73 5.98
CA GLU A 34 -4.64 -7.14 7.08
C GLU A 34 -3.46 -6.34 6.52
N VAL A 35 -3.40 -5.05 6.80
CA VAL A 35 -2.38 -4.13 6.28
C VAL A 35 -1.63 -3.49 7.43
N GLU A 36 -0.31 -3.38 7.28
CA GLU A 36 0.58 -2.65 8.17
C GLU A 36 1.03 -1.33 7.53
N PHE A 37 0.88 -0.24 8.28
CA PHE A 37 1.42 1.07 7.96
C PHE A 37 2.54 1.38 8.96
N ARG A 38 3.77 1.52 8.47
CA ARG A 38 4.94 1.88 9.26
C ARG A 38 5.39 3.29 8.92
N PHE A 39 5.54 4.11 9.95
CA PHE A 39 6.03 5.47 9.86
C PHE A 39 7.31 5.61 10.67
N ARG A 40 8.29 6.31 10.12
CA ARG A 40 9.51 6.72 10.83
C ARG A 40 9.82 8.17 10.47
N MET A 41 10.33 8.92 11.44
CA MET A 41 10.65 10.33 11.23
C MET A 41 11.68 10.48 10.10
N ASN A 42 11.41 11.40 9.16
CA ASN A 42 12.23 11.68 7.97
C ASN A 42 12.35 10.54 6.94
N GLU A 43 11.52 9.50 7.05
CA GLU A 43 11.46 8.41 6.07
C GLU A 43 10.09 8.36 5.39
N ALA A 44 10.05 7.80 4.18
CA ALA A 44 8.80 7.53 3.49
C ALA A 44 8.01 6.45 4.27
N PRO A 45 6.67 6.60 4.44
CA PRO A 45 5.84 5.55 5.00
C PRO A 45 5.98 4.26 4.19
N VAL A 46 6.06 3.14 4.91
CA VAL A 46 6.09 1.80 4.33
C VAL A 46 4.77 1.12 4.62
N ILE A 47 4.07 0.72 3.55
CA ILE A 47 2.77 0.05 3.63
C ILE A 47 2.92 -1.36 3.06
N LYS A 48 2.44 -2.37 3.80
CA LYS A 48 2.51 -3.78 3.41
C LYS A 48 1.22 -4.51 3.73
N VAL A 49 0.85 -5.45 2.86
CA VAL A 49 -0.19 -6.45 3.15
C VAL A 49 0.45 -7.58 3.95
N LEU A 50 -0.11 -7.88 5.12
CA LEU A 50 0.33 -8.96 6.00
C LEU A 50 -0.41 -10.27 5.72
N SER A 51 -1.71 -10.16 5.43
CA SER A 51 -2.58 -11.32 5.16
C SER A 51 -3.78 -10.88 4.31
N PRO A 52 -4.29 -11.74 3.41
CA PRO A 52 -3.61 -12.93 2.88
C PRO A 52 -2.28 -12.58 2.19
N LYS A 53 -1.46 -13.58 1.92
CA LYS A 53 -0.30 -13.39 1.03
C LYS A 53 -0.80 -13.00 -0.35
N LEU A 54 -0.22 -11.95 -0.93
CA LEU A 54 -0.57 -11.52 -2.29
C LEU A 54 -0.10 -12.56 -3.31
N GLU A 55 -1.01 -12.92 -4.20
CA GLU A 55 -0.81 -13.86 -5.30
C GLU A 55 -0.31 -13.13 -6.54
N LEU A 56 0.32 -13.87 -7.45
CA LEU A 56 0.75 -13.35 -8.74
C LEU A 56 -0.29 -13.73 -9.80
N ALA A 57 -0.62 -12.80 -10.68
CA ALA A 57 -1.40 -13.10 -11.87
C ALA A 57 -0.67 -14.18 -12.71
N LYS A 58 -1.44 -14.93 -13.51
CA LYS A 58 -0.90 -16.01 -14.33
C LYS A 58 0.21 -15.49 -15.27
N GLY A 59 1.41 -16.04 -15.14
CA GLY A 59 2.58 -15.65 -15.95
C GLY A 59 3.33 -14.43 -15.44
N ALA A 60 2.92 -13.81 -14.33
CA ALA A 60 3.67 -12.73 -13.70
C ALA A 60 4.76 -13.28 -12.77
N GLU A 61 5.94 -12.67 -12.83
CA GLU A 61 7.08 -13.00 -11.95
C GLU A 61 7.10 -12.18 -10.65
N LYS A 62 6.37 -11.06 -10.63
CA LYS A 62 6.36 -10.11 -9.51
C LYS A 62 5.06 -9.33 -9.43
N LEU A 63 4.79 -8.78 -8.24
CA LEU A 63 3.67 -7.87 -8.04
C LEU A 63 3.86 -6.58 -8.85
N PRO A 64 2.79 -6.05 -9.46
CA PRO A 64 2.81 -4.73 -10.07
C PRO A 64 2.82 -3.65 -8.98
N HIS A 65 3.35 -2.47 -9.29
CA HIS A 65 3.26 -1.29 -8.40
C HIS A 65 3.63 -1.56 -6.94
N VAL A 66 4.76 -2.24 -6.75
CA VAL A 66 5.42 -2.34 -5.45
C VAL A 66 6.84 -1.78 -5.53
N TYR A 67 7.30 -1.21 -4.43
CA TYR A 67 8.72 -0.98 -4.18
C TYR A 67 9.38 -2.29 -3.68
N GLU A 68 10.70 -2.26 -3.49
CA GLU A 68 11.46 -3.41 -3.01
C GLU A 68 10.89 -4.03 -1.73
N GLY A 69 10.76 -5.36 -1.71
CA GLY A 69 10.22 -6.12 -0.58
C GLY A 69 8.69 -6.00 -0.41
N ASP A 70 7.98 -5.79 -1.51
CA ASP A 70 6.50 -5.76 -1.62
C ASP A 70 5.84 -4.61 -0.85
N HIS A 71 6.47 -3.42 -0.87
CA HIS A 71 5.86 -2.24 -0.24
C HIS A 71 4.96 -1.60 -1.28
N LEU A 72 3.71 -1.30 -0.94
CA LEU A 72 2.77 -0.77 -1.92
C LEU A 72 3.24 0.59 -2.47
N CYS A 73 3.26 0.71 -3.80
CA CYS A 73 3.54 1.98 -4.48
C CYS A 73 2.27 2.84 -4.53
N LEU A 74 1.99 3.56 -3.45
CA LEU A 74 0.77 4.36 -3.32
C LEU A 74 0.89 5.81 -3.82
N TYR A 75 2.11 6.32 -3.92
CA TYR A 75 2.41 7.68 -4.39
C TYR A 75 3.86 7.74 -4.85
N TYR A 76 4.20 8.76 -5.64
CA TYR A 76 5.58 8.96 -6.09
C TYR A 76 6.27 10.05 -5.25
N PRO A 77 7.28 9.73 -4.42
CA PRO A 77 7.89 10.68 -3.49
C PRO A 77 8.43 11.95 -4.16
N ARG A 78 8.94 11.85 -5.41
CA ARG A 78 9.51 13.00 -6.11
C ARG A 78 8.48 14.06 -6.53
N PHE A 79 7.19 13.70 -6.65
CA PHE A 79 6.13 14.64 -6.98
C PHE A 79 5.49 15.29 -5.75
N ARG A 80 5.98 15.01 -4.54
CA ARG A 80 5.44 15.54 -3.27
C ARG A 80 3.92 15.34 -3.12
N GLU A 81 3.37 14.31 -3.76
CA GLU A 81 1.94 13.96 -3.70
C GLU A 81 1.50 13.67 -2.27
N TRP A 82 2.44 13.21 -1.44
CA TRP A 82 2.27 13.05 -0.01
C TRP A 82 3.39 13.74 0.77
N THR A 83 3.01 14.33 1.89
CA THR A 83 3.91 14.92 2.91
C THR A 83 3.41 14.49 4.28
N SER A 84 4.27 14.44 5.30
CA SER A 84 3.90 14.10 6.68
C SER A 84 2.81 15.01 7.29
N ALA A 85 2.54 16.16 6.69
CA ALA A 85 1.44 17.05 7.06
C ALA A 85 0.03 16.54 6.63
N LYS A 86 -0.06 15.58 5.70
CA LYS A 86 -1.34 15.01 5.25
C LYS A 86 -1.79 13.88 6.16
N GLN A 87 -3.08 13.85 6.49
CA GLN A 87 -3.63 12.80 7.35
C GLN A 87 -3.61 11.44 6.65
N VAL A 88 -2.99 10.45 7.29
CA VAL A 88 -2.94 9.04 6.82
C VAL A 88 -4.32 8.49 6.47
N ALA A 89 -5.31 8.81 7.31
CA ALA A 89 -6.71 8.39 7.14
C ALA A 89 -7.37 8.92 5.86
N ASP A 90 -6.88 10.06 5.34
CA ASP A 90 -7.45 10.75 4.17
C ASP A 90 -6.59 10.57 2.91
N THR A 91 -5.42 9.93 3.02
CA THR A 91 -4.53 9.70 1.88
C THR A 91 -4.13 8.24 1.75
N LEU A 92 -3.30 7.73 2.65
CA LEU A 92 -2.67 6.43 2.50
C LEU A 92 -3.68 5.30 2.63
N VAL A 93 -4.67 5.42 3.54
CA VAL A 93 -5.70 4.37 3.67
C VAL A 93 -6.58 4.30 2.41
N PRO A 94 -7.18 5.40 1.92
CA PRO A 94 -7.90 5.37 0.64
C PRO A 94 -7.05 4.88 -0.55
N TRP A 95 -5.79 5.28 -0.64
CA TRP A 95 -4.89 4.81 -1.71
C TRP A 95 -4.57 3.33 -1.60
N THR A 96 -4.40 2.80 -0.38
CA THR A 96 -4.28 1.35 -0.16
C THR A 96 -5.53 0.62 -0.64
N CYS A 97 -6.74 1.13 -0.34
CA CYS A 97 -7.98 0.55 -0.85
C CYS A 97 -7.99 0.51 -2.38
N LEU A 98 -7.63 1.63 -3.03
CA LEU A 98 -7.60 1.72 -4.49
C LEU A 98 -6.57 0.77 -5.11
N TRP A 99 -5.38 0.68 -4.51
CA TRP A 99 -4.34 -0.26 -4.95
C TRP A 99 -4.83 -1.71 -4.86
N LEU A 100 -5.44 -2.09 -3.73
CA LEU A 100 -5.98 -3.43 -3.53
C LEU A 100 -7.11 -3.76 -4.51
N PHE A 101 -7.98 -2.79 -4.81
CA PHE A 101 -9.02 -2.95 -5.84
C PHE A 101 -8.42 -3.25 -7.22
N HIS A 102 -7.40 -2.50 -7.65
CA HIS A 102 -6.72 -2.77 -8.91
C HIS A 102 -5.91 -4.07 -8.90
N TYR A 103 -5.36 -4.45 -7.75
CA TYR A 103 -4.70 -5.73 -7.56
C TYR A 103 -5.67 -6.90 -7.76
N GLU A 104 -6.88 -6.85 -7.20
CA GLU A 104 -7.88 -7.91 -7.40
C GLU A 104 -8.21 -8.10 -8.90
N ILE A 105 -8.36 -7.00 -9.64
CA ILE A 105 -8.58 -7.05 -11.09
C ILE A 105 -7.34 -7.61 -11.82
N TRP A 106 -6.14 -7.19 -11.41
CA TRP A 106 -4.89 -7.64 -12.00
C TRP A 106 -4.66 -9.14 -11.82
N VAL A 107 -4.96 -9.70 -10.65
CA VAL A 107 -4.85 -11.16 -10.41
C VAL A 107 -5.74 -11.92 -11.39
N LEU A 108 -6.94 -11.41 -11.68
CA LEU A 108 -7.91 -12.04 -12.57
C LEU A 108 -7.56 -11.91 -14.05
N THR A 109 -7.08 -10.73 -14.46
CA THR A 109 -6.94 -10.36 -15.88
C THR A 109 -5.50 -10.42 -16.38
N GLY A 110 -4.51 -10.32 -15.49
CA GLY A 110 -3.11 -10.07 -15.82
C GLY A 110 -2.80 -8.61 -16.17
N GLU A 111 -3.80 -7.74 -16.29
CA GLU A 111 -3.65 -6.35 -16.70
C GLU A 111 -3.78 -5.39 -15.51
N TRP A 112 -2.82 -4.48 -15.37
CA TRP A 112 -2.84 -3.50 -14.28
C TRP A 112 -3.57 -2.24 -14.72
N HIS A 113 -4.69 -1.94 -14.05
CA HIS A 113 -5.53 -0.76 -14.35
C HIS A 113 -5.35 0.40 -13.38
N GLY A 114 -4.45 0.28 -12.40
CA GLY A 114 -4.17 1.38 -11.47
C GLY A 114 -3.37 2.48 -12.15
N GLY A 115 -3.74 3.73 -11.90
CA GLY A 115 -3.00 4.89 -12.38
C GLY A 115 -1.63 5.08 -11.70
N GLY A 116 -0.95 6.17 -12.03
CA GLY A 116 0.34 6.55 -11.44
C GLY A 116 1.56 6.10 -12.24
N LYS A 117 2.74 6.62 -11.90
CA LYS A 117 3.99 6.20 -12.55
C LYS A 117 4.45 4.86 -11.96
N HIS A 118 4.59 3.86 -12.82
CA HIS A 118 5.20 2.59 -12.44
C HIS A 118 6.67 2.83 -12.06
N PRO A 119 7.15 2.29 -10.93
CA PRO A 119 8.58 2.31 -10.65
C PRO A 119 9.31 1.57 -11.78
N SER A 120 10.19 2.28 -12.49
CA SER A 120 11.04 1.67 -13.50
C SER A 120 11.92 0.63 -12.82
N VAL A 121 11.89 -0.61 -13.28
CA VAL A 121 12.88 -1.61 -12.89
C VAL A 121 14.23 -1.06 -13.32
N GLY A 122 15.08 -0.68 -12.37
CA GLY A 122 16.43 -0.29 -12.69
C GLY A 122 17.10 -1.46 -13.39
N ARG A 123 17.36 -1.35 -14.71
CA ARG A 123 18.38 -2.20 -15.32
C ARG A 123 19.68 -1.81 -14.64
N ARG A 124 20.21 -2.69 -13.79
CA ARG A 124 21.64 -2.68 -13.50
C ARG A 124 22.32 -2.98 -14.82
N ASN A 125 23.00 -1.99 -15.38
CA ASN A 125 23.99 -2.24 -16.42
C ASN A 125 25.12 -3.05 -15.77
N GLU A 126 25.53 -4.12 -16.44
CA GLU A 126 26.77 -4.86 -16.18
C GLU A 126 28.00 -3.96 -16.09
#